data_AF-A0A0D3I5T7-F1
#
_entry.id   AF-A0A0D3I5T7-F1
#
_cell.length_a   1.000
_cell.length_b   1.000
_cell.length_c   1.000
_cell.angle_alpha   90.00
_cell.angle_beta   90.00
_cell.angle_gamma   90.00
#
_symmetry.space_group_name_H-M   'P 1'
#
loop_
_entity.id
_entity.type
_entity.pdbx_description
1 polymer ?
#
loop_
_entity_poly.entity_id
_entity_poly.type
_entity_poly.pdbx_seq_one_letter_code
_entity_poly.pdbx_strand_id
1 'polypeptide(L)'
;ELEKRVKKICDAKQPFERVVVTKAEAEALFAQNPFKLAIIKAKLPDGAATTVYRSGTAAALGRGRPFVDLCRGPHLPNTGKVKAFAVTKTSAALWLGKAGNDELQRVYGVSFPDKKEFAEWKALQEEAKKRDHRAIGIKQELFFFDDLSPGSCFFQPLGGRLYNKLVELIRGQLWLRGYEEVITPNMHNLKL
;
A
#
# COMPACT_ATOMS: atom_id res chain seq x y z
N GLU A 1 -17.04 -6.74 -8.11
CA GLU A 1 -17.83 -7.20 -6.93
C GLU A 1 -17.63 -6.39 -5.65
N LEU A 2 -16.40 -6.19 -5.15
CA LEU A 2 -16.17 -5.44 -3.90
C LEU A 2 -16.76 -4.02 -3.93
N GLU A 3 -16.49 -3.23 -4.97
CA GLU A 3 -17.02 -1.87 -5.11
C GLU A 3 -18.55 -1.83 -5.11
N LYS A 4 -19.21 -2.81 -5.76
CA LYS A 4 -20.68 -2.93 -5.75
C LYS A 4 -21.20 -3.18 -4.33
N ARG A 5 -20.51 -4.02 -3.54
CA ARG A 5 -20.87 -4.27 -2.13
C ARG A 5 -20.66 -3.02 -1.27
N VAL A 6 -19.54 -2.31 -1.45
CA VAL A 6 -19.29 -1.03 -0.75
C VAL A 6 -20.40 -0.03 -1.08
N LYS A 7 -20.79 0.10 -2.35
CA LYS A 7 -21.89 0.99 -2.76
C LYS A 7 -23.20 0.65 -2.02
N LYS A 8 -23.58 -0.63 -1.94
CA LYS A 8 -24.77 -1.06 -1.16
C LYS A 8 -24.68 -0.66 0.32
N ILE A 9 -23.51 -0.78 0.94
CA ILE A 9 -23.29 -0.40 2.35
C ILE A 9 -23.37 1.12 2.52
N CYS A 10 -22.86 1.90 1.56
CA CYS A 10 -22.95 3.36 1.56
C CYS A 10 -24.40 3.83 1.39
N ASP A 11 -25.16 3.20 0.50
CA ASP A 11 -26.58 3.51 0.26
C ASP A 11 -27.44 3.26 1.51
N ALA A 12 -27.06 2.28 2.34
CA ALA A 12 -27.72 1.98 3.62
C ALA A 12 -27.45 3.01 4.74
N LYS A 13 -26.50 3.95 4.55
CA LYS A 13 -26.19 5.05 5.50
C LYS A 13 -26.00 4.60 6.95
N GLN A 14 -25.31 3.48 7.15
CA GLN A 14 -25.10 2.87 8.46
C GLN A 14 -24.25 3.81 9.35
N PRO A 15 -24.63 4.03 10.62
CA PRO A 15 -23.86 4.87 11.52
C PRO A 15 -22.55 4.19 11.94
N PHE A 16 -21.52 4.99 12.17
CA PHE A 16 -20.30 4.54 12.84
C PHE A 16 -20.36 4.91 14.31
N GLU A 17 -20.44 3.90 15.18
CA GLU A 17 -20.54 4.07 16.62
C GLU A 17 -19.18 3.82 17.27
N ARG A 18 -18.64 4.84 17.94
CA ARG A 18 -17.40 4.70 18.73
C ARG A 18 -17.77 4.14 20.11
N VAL A 19 -17.14 3.02 20.47
CA VAL A 19 -17.31 2.38 21.77
C VAL A 19 -15.96 2.25 22.45
N VAL A 20 -15.88 2.62 23.72
CA VAL A 20 -14.70 2.39 24.56
C VAL A 20 -14.85 1.02 25.21
N VAL A 21 -13.83 0.19 25.11
CA VAL A 21 -13.80 -1.18 25.66
C VAL A 21 -12.50 -1.39 26.42
N THR A 22 -12.56 -2.19 27.48
CA THR A 22 -11.38 -2.66 28.22
C THR A 22 -10.55 -3.62 27.36
N LYS A 23 -9.29 -3.86 27.76
CA LYS A 23 -8.45 -4.87 27.11
C LYS A 23 -9.11 -6.25 27.08
N ALA A 24 -9.68 -6.71 28.19
CA ALA A 24 -10.33 -8.02 28.27
C ALA A 24 -11.53 -8.13 27.31
N GLU A 25 -12.36 -7.09 27.22
CA GLU A 25 -13.48 -7.04 26.27
C GLU A 25 -13.00 -7.02 24.82
N ALA A 26 -11.92 -6.29 24.51
CA ALA A 26 -11.32 -6.26 23.18
C ALA A 26 -10.77 -7.64 22.77
N GLU A 27 -10.10 -8.34 23.69
CA GLU A 27 -9.61 -9.70 23.45
C GLU A 27 -10.74 -10.69 23.19
N ALA A 28 -11.83 -10.61 23.95
CA ALA A 28 -13.02 -11.44 23.74
C ALA A 28 -13.70 -11.13 22.39
N LEU A 29 -13.85 -9.84 22.04
CA LEU A 29 -14.48 -9.42 20.79
C LEU A 29 -13.74 -9.91 19.54
N PHE A 30 -12.41 -9.99 19.62
CA PHE A 30 -11.51 -10.35 18.51
C PHE A 30 -10.83 -11.72 18.68
N ALA A 31 -11.33 -12.60 19.56
CA ALA A 31 -10.74 -13.91 19.83
C ALA A 31 -10.54 -14.79 18.57
N GLN A 32 -11.40 -14.63 17.57
CA GLN A 32 -11.32 -15.38 16.29
C GLN A 32 -10.36 -14.75 15.26
N ASN A 33 -9.76 -13.59 15.56
CA ASN A 33 -8.83 -12.92 14.65
C ASN A 33 -7.42 -12.88 15.29
N PRO A 34 -6.52 -13.81 14.89
CA PRO A 34 -5.21 -13.94 15.52
C PRO A 34 -4.36 -12.66 15.39
N PHE A 35 -4.48 -11.95 14.26
CA PHE A 35 -3.74 -10.71 13.99
C PHE A 35 -4.16 -9.56 14.92
N LYS A 36 -5.46 -9.37 15.11
CA LYS A 36 -5.97 -8.35 16.03
C LYS A 36 -5.64 -8.69 17.48
N LEU A 37 -5.77 -9.96 17.86
CA LEU A 37 -5.42 -10.42 19.20
C LEU A 37 -3.92 -10.17 19.50
N ALA A 38 -3.04 -10.47 18.55
CA ALA A 38 -1.61 -10.19 18.68
C ALA A 38 -1.33 -8.68 18.85
N ILE A 39 -2.01 -7.82 18.08
CA ILE A 39 -1.89 -6.35 18.24
C ILE A 39 -2.35 -5.91 19.63
N ILE A 40 -3.51 -6.40 20.10
CA ILE A 40 -4.06 -6.02 21.41
C ILE A 40 -3.10 -6.42 22.53
N LYS A 41 -2.63 -7.66 22.53
CA LYS A 41 -1.69 -8.17 23.55
C LYS A 41 -0.37 -7.41 23.56
N ALA A 42 0.16 -7.07 22.39
CA ALA A 42 1.45 -6.41 22.26
C ALA A 42 1.40 -4.89 22.55
N LYS A 43 0.30 -4.22 22.22
CA LYS A 43 0.24 -2.74 22.23
C LYS A 43 -0.67 -2.15 23.31
N LEU A 44 -1.55 -2.93 23.92
CA LEU A 44 -2.47 -2.45 24.95
C LEU A 44 -1.98 -2.91 26.33
N PRO A 45 -1.57 -1.98 27.23
CA PRO A 45 -1.20 -2.32 28.60
C PRO A 45 -2.35 -2.97 29.37
N ASP A 46 -2.02 -3.73 30.41
CA ASP A 46 -3.03 -4.33 31.29
C ASP A 46 -3.80 -3.24 32.04
N GLY A 47 -5.12 -3.44 32.17
CA GLY A 47 -6.03 -2.43 32.74
C GLY A 47 -6.33 -1.22 31.84
N ALA A 48 -5.68 -1.10 30.67
CA ALA A 48 -5.97 -0.02 29.74
C ALA A 48 -7.27 -0.27 28.93
N ALA A 49 -7.89 0.83 28.52
CA ALA A 49 -9.02 0.82 27.58
C ALA A 49 -8.56 1.21 26.17
N THR A 50 -9.27 0.71 25.17
CA THR A 50 -9.12 1.08 23.76
C THR A 50 -10.48 1.39 23.16
N THR A 51 -10.48 1.92 21.94
CA THR A 51 -11.71 2.16 21.19
C THR A 51 -11.91 1.13 20.10
N VAL A 52 -13.17 0.78 19.88
CA VAL A 52 -13.63 0.03 18.72
C VAL A 52 -14.73 0.81 18.01
N TYR A 53 -14.86 0.60 16.71
CA TYR A 53 -15.94 1.17 15.91
C TYR A 53 -16.89 0.07 15.46
N ARG A 54 -18.17 0.24 15.73
CA ARG A 54 -19.24 -0.62 15.25
C ARG A 54 -19.93 0.05 14.05
N SER A 55 -20.23 -0.74 13.02
CA SER A 55 -20.97 -0.28 11.84
C SER A 55 -21.93 -1.35 11.34
N GLY A 56 -23.16 -0.93 11.04
CA GLY A 56 -24.16 -1.75 10.35
C GLY A 56 -24.84 -2.81 11.22
N THR A 57 -25.91 -3.38 10.68
CA THR A 57 -26.61 -4.52 11.29
C THR A 57 -26.06 -5.83 10.71
N ALA A 58 -26.17 -6.90 11.50
CA ALA A 58 -25.84 -8.27 11.10
C ALA A 58 -26.43 -8.63 9.71
N ALA A 59 -27.72 -8.39 9.53
CA ALA A 59 -28.46 -8.65 8.30
C ALA A 59 -27.92 -7.86 7.10
N ALA A 60 -27.60 -6.58 7.26
CA ALA A 60 -27.11 -5.73 6.16
C ALA A 60 -25.70 -6.12 5.66
N LEU A 61 -24.94 -6.86 6.46
CA LEU A 61 -23.59 -7.33 6.13
C LEU A 61 -23.55 -8.81 5.72
N GLY A 62 -24.71 -9.48 5.67
CA GLY A 62 -24.79 -10.92 5.43
C GLY A 62 -24.04 -11.75 6.48
N ARG A 63 -24.03 -11.28 7.74
CA ARG A 63 -23.34 -11.91 8.88
C ARG A 63 -24.31 -12.08 10.04
N GLY A 64 -23.96 -12.94 11.01
CA GLY A 64 -24.72 -13.08 12.26
C GLY A 64 -24.52 -11.92 13.25
N ARG A 65 -23.57 -11.01 13.00
CA ARG A 65 -23.23 -9.89 13.91
C ARG A 65 -22.83 -8.61 13.15
N PRO A 66 -23.03 -7.42 13.75
CA PRO A 66 -22.50 -6.14 13.25
C PRO A 66 -20.99 -6.20 12.96
N PHE A 67 -20.53 -5.36 12.03
CA PHE A 67 -19.09 -5.18 11.84
C PHE A 67 -18.52 -4.39 13.01
N VAL A 68 -17.42 -4.90 13.57
CA VAL A 68 -16.69 -4.24 14.66
C VAL A 68 -15.21 -4.24 14.30
N ASP A 69 -14.59 -3.07 14.39
CA ASP A 69 -13.17 -2.89 14.07
C ASP A 69 -12.40 -2.18 15.18
N LEU A 70 -11.13 -2.57 15.36
CA LEU A 70 -10.25 -1.98 16.36
C LEU A 70 -9.59 -0.75 15.73
N CYS A 71 -10.06 0.44 16.08
CA CYS A 71 -9.56 1.69 15.51
C CYS A 71 -9.66 2.83 16.53
N ARG A 72 -8.69 3.74 16.49
CA ARG A 72 -8.66 4.97 17.31
C ARG A 72 -9.49 6.11 16.72
N GLY A 73 -9.77 6.07 15.42
CA GLY A 73 -10.56 7.08 14.71
C GLY A 73 -9.84 8.43 14.53
N PRO A 74 -10.58 9.50 14.18
CA PRO A 74 -12.04 9.55 14.03
C PRO A 74 -12.54 8.86 12.75
N HIS A 75 -13.80 8.41 12.77
CA HIS A 75 -14.53 7.93 11.59
C HIS A 75 -15.53 8.99 11.12
N LEU A 76 -16.00 8.86 9.88
CA LEU A 76 -17.16 9.59 9.38
C LEU A 76 -18.40 9.28 10.25
N PRO A 77 -19.42 10.15 10.29
CA PRO A 77 -20.64 9.87 11.07
C PRO A 77 -21.42 8.64 10.56
N ASN A 78 -21.44 8.40 9.26
CA ASN A 78 -22.08 7.24 8.64
C ASN A 78 -21.46 6.89 7.29
N THR A 79 -21.73 5.67 6.80
CA THR A 79 -21.21 5.15 5.53
C THR A 79 -21.71 5.92 4.31
N GLY A 80 -22.82 6.65 4.42
CA GLY A 80 -23.42 7.42 3.32
C GLY A 80 -22.65 8.71 2.96
N LYS A 81 -21.66 9.09 3.77
CA LYS A 81 -20.73 10.18 3.46
C LYS A 81 -19.67 9.78 2.42
N VAL A 82 -19.43 8.48 2.23
CA VAL A 82 -18.56 7.96 1.17
C VAL A 82 -19.32 8.04 -0.16
N LYS A 83 -18.90 8.92 -1.09
CA LYS A 83 -19.61 9.16 -2.36
C LYS A 83 -18.95 8.50 -3.56
N ALA A 84 -17.64 8.64 -3.68
CA ALA A 84 -16.85 7.98 -4.71
C ALA A 84 -15.84 7.06 -4.04
N PHE A 85 -15.72 5.83 -4.55
CA PHE A 85 -14.80 4.82 -4.05
C PHE A 85 -14.35 3.93 -5.21
N ALA A 86 -13.07 3.55 -5.23
CA ALA A 86 -12.57 2.48 -6.07
C ALA A 86 -11.53 1.64 -5.37
N VAL A 87 -11.49 0.35 -5.73
CA VAL A 87 -10.39 -0.55 -5.44
C VAL A 87 -9.34 -0.36 -6.54
N THR A 88 -8.12 -0.02 -6.17
CA THR A 88 -7.08 0.39 -7.12
C THR A 88 -6.10 -0.73 -7.45
N LYS A 89 -5.73 -1.55 -6.47
CA LYS A 89 -4.75 -2.63 -6.63
C LYS A 89 -4.92 -3.67 -5.54
N THR A 90 -4.52 -4.91 -5.82
CA THR A 90 -4.28 -5.96 -4.82
C THR A 90 -2.80 -6.34 -4.80
N SER A 91 -2.29 -6.73 -3.64
CA SER A 91 -0.92 -7.23 -3.48
C SER A 91 -0.82 -8.19 -2.31
N ALA A 92 0.16 -9.08 -2.32
CA ALA A 92 0.58 -9.78 -1.12
C ALA A 92 1.30 -8.83 -0.15
N ALA A 93 1.20 -9.11 1.13
CA ALA A 93 1.94 -8.46 2.21
C ALA A 93 2.27 -9.50 3.27
N LEU A 94 3.39 -9.33 3.97
CA LEU A 94 3.77 -10.21 5.06
C LEU A 94 3.35 -9.60 6.40
N TRP A 95 2.88 -10.42 7.33
CA TRP A 95 2.57 -9.95 8.67
C TRP A 95 3.82 -9.34 9.33
N LEU A 96 3.68 -8.10 9.82
CA LEU A 96 4.78 -7.26 10.34
C LEU A 96 5.95 -7.04 9.36
N GLY A 97 5.76 -7.31 8.06
CA GLY A 97 6.80 -7.14 7.04
C GLY A 97 7.97 -8.12 7.16
N LYS A 98 7.83 -9.20 7.93
CA LYS A 98 8.90 -10.18 8.15
C LYS A 98 8.71 -11.42 7.27
N ALA A 99 9.76 -11.82 6.57
CA ALA A 99 9.81 -13.09 5.87
C ALA A 99 9.63 -14.26 6.86
N GLY A 100 8.83 -15.25 6.49
CA GLY A 100 8.50 -16.40 7.34
C GLY A 100 7.23 -16.24 8.20
N ASN A 101 6.68 -15.03 8.30
CA ASN A 101 5.35 -14.83 8.90
C ASN A 101 4.22 -15.08 7.89
N ASP A 102 2.98 -15.15 8.38
CA ASP A 102 1.78 -15.32 7.55
C ASP A 102 1.71 -14.32 6.39
N GLU A 103 1.36 -14.84 5.22
CA GLU A 103 1.03 -14.06 4.03
C GLU A 103 -0.39 -13.50 4.13
N LEU A 104 -0.54 -12.21 3.81
CA LEU A 104 -1.77 -11.46 3.85
C LEU A 104 -2.08 -10.88 2.47
N GLN A 105 -3.37 -10.84 2.12
CA GLN A 105 -3.85 -10.10 0.97
C GLN A 105 -4.13 -8.64 1.35
N ARG A 106 -3.40 -7.72 0.72
CA ARG A 106 -3.61 -6.28 0.85
C ARG A 106 -4.43 -5.77 -0.32
N VAL A 107 -5.53 -5.10 -0.01
CA VAL A 107 -6.41 -4.45 -0.98
C VAL A 107 -6.27 -2.94 -0.83
N TYR A 108 -5.80 -2.27 -1.87
CA TYR A 108 -5.74 -0.81 -1.93
C TYR A 108 -7.05 -0.26 -2.47
N GLY A 109 -7.51 0.84 -1.87
CA GLY A 109 -8.65 1.58 -2.35
C GLY A 109 -8.50 3.06 -2.06
N VAL A 110 -9.28 3.87 -2.77
CA VAL A 110 -9.32 5.33 -2.61
C VAL A 110 -10.78 5.77 -2.54
N SER A 111 -11.04 6.85 -1.81
CA SER A 111 -12.36 7.47 -1.75
C SER A 111 -12.27 8.99 -1.80
N PHE A 112 -13.29 9.61 -2.39
CA PHE A 112 -13.45 11.06 -2.48
C PHE A 112 -14.85 11.49 -2.00
N PRO A 113 -14.97 12.73 -1.48
CA PRO A 113 -16.24 13.29 -1.02
C PRO A 113 -17.24 13.51 -2.15
N ASP A 114 -16.80 13.65 -3.40
CA ASP A 114 -17.65 13.73 -4.57
C ASP A 114 -17.07 12.99 -5.80
N LYS A 115 -17.86 12.95 -6.87
CA LYS A 115 -17.49 12.25 -8.11
C LYS A 115 -16.58 13.09 -9.02
N LYS A 116 -16.56 14.41 -8.87
CA LYS A 116 -15.77 15.32 -9.69
C LYS A 116 -14.29 15.17 -9.32
N GLU A 117 -13.95 15.29 -8.04
CA GLU A 117 -12.58 15.08 -7.55
C GLU A 117 -12.06 13.68 -7.90
N PHE A 118 -12.94 12.68 -7.82
CA PHE A 118 -12.58 11.31 -8.21
C PHE A 118 -12.27 11.16 -9.70
N ALA A 119 -13.02 11.84 -10.57
CA ALA A 119 -12.78 11.84 -12.00
C ALA A 119 -11.46 12.55 -12.35
N GLU A 120 -11.20 13.69 -11.71
CA GLU A 120 -9.93 14.43 -11.83
C GLU A 120 -8.75 13.58 -11.37
N TRP A 121 -8.87 12.92 -10.21
CA TRP A 121 -7.85 11.99 -9.73
C TRP A 121 -7.61 10.85 -10.72
N LYS A 122 -8.67 10.25 -11.29
CA LYS A 122 -8.53 9.19 -12.30
C LYS A 122 -7.79 9.67 -13.54
N ALA A 123 -8.11 10.87 -14.03
CA ALA A 123 -7.41 11.45 -15.17
C ALA A 123 -5.91 11.61 -14.88
N LEU A 124 -5.55 12.10 -13.68
CA LEU A 124 -4.15 12.20 -13.25
C LEU A 124 -3.45 10.84 -13.16
N GLN A 125 -4.14 9.78 -12.69
CA GLN A 125 -3.57 8.44 -12.65
C GLN A 125 -3.31 7.87 -14.05
N GLU A 126 -4.21 8.11 -15.01
CA GLU A 126 -3.99 7.67 -16.39
C GLU A 126 -2.83 8.42 -17.05
N GLU A 127 -2.68 9.72 -16.80
CA GLU A 127 -1.52 10.49 -17.25
C GLU A 127 -0.21 10.00 -16.59
N ALA A 128 -0.23 9.67 -15.30
CA ALA A 128 0.93 9.12 -14.61
C ALA A 128 1.35 7.75 -15.18
N LYS A 129 0.39 6.88 -15.52
CA LYS A 129 0.67 5.58 -16.15
C LYS A 129 1.35 5.72 -17.50
N LYS A 130 0.98 6.73 -18.29
CA LYS A 130 1.64 7.01 -19.58
C LYS A 130 3.12 7.39 -19.42
N ARG A 131 3.51 7.87 -18.24
CA ARG A 131 4.87 8.33 -17.90
C ARG A 131 5.67 7.31 -17.08
N ASP A 132 5.15 6.09 -16.92
CA ASP A 132 5.85 5.03 -16.21
C ASP A 132 7.08 4.58 -17.01
N HIS A 133 8.28 4.86 -16.48
CA HIS A 133 9.55 4.50 -17.12
C HIS A 133 9.68 3.00 -17.40
N ARG A 134 9.00 2.14 -16.63
CA ARG A 134 9.02 0.69 -16.85
C ARG A 134 8.25 0.33 -18.11
N ALA A 135 7.10 0.97 -18.33
CA ALA A 135 6.31 0.78 -19.53
C ALA A 135 6.99 1.42 -20.75
N ILE A 136 7.50 2.65 -20.60
CA ILE A 136 8.17 3.36 -21.69
C ILE A 136 9.48 2.67 -22.07
N GLY A 137 10.31 2.31 -21.09
CA GLY A 137 11.63 1.71 -21.32
C GLY A 137 11.55 0.36 -22.03
N ILE A 138 10.54 -0.45 -21.71
CA ILE A 138 10.28 -1.69 -22.45
C ILE A 138 9.78 -1.38 -23.88
N LYS A 139 8.79 -0.48 -24.03
CA LYS A 139 8.23 -0.12 -25.35
C LYS A 139 9.23 0.51 -26.31
N GLN A 140 10.21 1.24 -25.78
CA GLN A 140 11.27 1.90 -26.55
C GLN A 140 12.55 1.05 -26.63
N GLU A 141 12.52 -0.21 -26.18
CA GLU A 141 13.65 -1.12 -26.24
C GLU A 141 14.91 -0.52 -25.59
N LEU A 142 14.74 0.13 -24.44
CA LEU A 142 15.85 0.72 -23.67
C LEU A 142 16.46 -0.32 -22.73
N PHE A 143 15.62 -1.09 -22.05
CA PHE A 143 16.06 -2.15 -21.14
C PHE A 143 14.98 -3.21 -20.99
N PHE A 144 15.36 -4.36 -20.46
CA PHE A 144 14.43 -5.39 -19.99
C PHE A 144 14.94 -6.00 -18.67
N PHE A 145 14.09 -6.79 -18.02
CA PHE A 145 14.44 -7.56 -16.82
C PHE A 145 14.26 -9.04 -17.11
N ASP A 146 15.15 -9.85 -16.53
CA ASP A 146 15.14 -11.30 -16.65
C ASP A 146 15.37 -11.92 -15.27
N ASP A 147 14.78 -13.08 -15.03
CA ASP A 147 14.89 -13.80 -13.75
C ASP A 147 16.33 -14.27 -13.46
N LEU A 148 17.22 -14.28 -14.47
CA LEU A 148 18.66 -14.49 -14.29
C LEU A 148 19.31 -13.43 -13.38
N SER A 149 18.76 -12.21 -13.32
CA SER A 149 19.30 -11.13 -12.49
C SER A 149 18.21 -10.23 -11.90
N PRO A 150 17.43 -10.72 -10.91
CA PRO A 150 16.33 -9.97 -10.33
C PRO A 150 16.81 -8.65 -9.70
N GLY A 151 16.19 -7.54 -10.09
CA GLY A 151 16.53 -6.21 -9.58
C GLY A 151 17.65 -5.49 -10.33
N SER A 152 18.32 -6.14 -11.28
CA SER A 152 19.25 -5.49 -12.22
C SER A 152 18.73 -5.62 -13.64
N CYS A 153 18.63 -4.50 -14.36
CA CYS A 153 18.13 -4.51 -15.73
C CYS A 153 19.26 -4.83 -16.73
N PHE A 154 18.86 -5.37 -17.87
CA PHE A 154 19.70 -5.54 -19.05
C PHE A 154 19.45 -4.37 -20.00
N PHE A 155 20.47 -3.55 -20.23
CA PHE A 155 20.38 -2.44 -21.18
C PHE A 155 20.48 -2.96 -22.62
N GLN A 156 19.50 -2.57 -23.43
CA GLN A 156 19.49 -2.80 -24.86
C GLN A 156 20.32 -1.70 -25.57
N PRO A 157 20.62 -1.82 -26.88
CA PRO A 157 21.52 -0.87 -27.56
C PRO A 157 21.12 0.60 -27.41
N LEU A 158 19.83 0.94 -27.46
CA LEU A 158 19.35 2.32 -27.28
C LEU A 158 19.52 2.80 -25.84
N GLY A 159 19.20 1.95 -24.85
CA GLY A 159 19.42 2.27 -23.45
C GLY A 159 20.90 2.40 -23.09
N GLY A 160 21.77 1.57 -23.67
CA GLY A 160 23.21 1.66 -23.52
C GLY A 160 23.77 2.98 -24.04
N ARG A 161 23.28 3.47 -25.20
CA ARG A 161 23.64 4.81 -25.71
C ARG A 161 23.24 5.92 -24.75
N LEU A 162 22.01 5.86 -24.21
CA LEU A 162 21.53 6.83 -23.24
C LEU A 162 22.37 6.82 -21.96
N TYR A 163 22.64 5.63 -21.42
CA TYR A 163 23.47 5.43 -20.24
C TYR A 163 24.87 6.01 -20.43
N ASN A 164 25.55 5.66 -21.52
CA ASN A 164 26.89 6.15 -21.82
C ASN A 164 26.91 7.69 -21.95
N LYS A 165 25.87 8.29 -22.55
CA LYS A 165 25.78 9.74 -22.66
C LYS A 165 25.67 10.44 -21.30
N LEU A 166 24.95 9.84 -20.36
CA LEU A 166 24.85 10.35 -18.99
C LEU A 166 26.17 10.19 -18.22
N VAL A 167 26.86 9.06 -18.40
CA VAL A 167 28.18 8.82 -17.81
C VAL A 167 29.21 9.83 -18.33
N GLU A 168 29.26 10.07 -19.64
CA GLU A 168 30.12 11.08 -20.26
C GLU A 168 29.89 12.47 -19.68
N LEU A 169 28.61 12.86 -19.53
CA LEU A 169 28.23 14.13 -18.93
C LEU A 169 28.75 14.25 -17.49
N ILE A 170 28.50 13.24 -16.66
CA ILE A 170 28.91 13.24 -15.25
C ILE A 170 30.43 13.28 -15.13
N ARG A 171 31.15 12.43 -15.87
CA ARG A 171 32.63 12.42 -15.88
C ARG A 171 33.20 13.78 -16.24
N GLY A 172 32.68 14.41 -17.31
CA GLY A 172 33.09 15.75 -17.70
C GLY A 172 32.87 16.79 -16.58
N GLN A 173 31.73 16.72 -15.88
CA GLN A 173 31.45 17.61 -14.75
C GLN A 173 32.35 17.36 -13.53
N LEU A 174 32.71 16.10 -13.27
CA LEU A 174 33.61 15.72 -12.18
C LEU A 174 35.03 16.23 -12.42
N TRP A 175 35.58 16.03 -13.62
CA TRP A 175 36.92 16.50 -13.97
C TRP A 175 37.05 18.02 -13.92
N LEU A 176 36.03 18.76 -14.38
CA LEU A 176 36.00 20.23 -14.27
C LEU A 176 36.03 20.73 -12.80
N ARG A 177 35.66 19.87 -11.84
CA ARG A 177 35.63 20.19 -10.40
C ARG A 177 36.84 19.63 -9.65
N GLY A 178 37.83 19.10 -10.37
CA GLY A 178 39.05 18.57 -9.77
C GLY A 178 38.89 17.21 -9.09
N TYR A 179 37.84 16.44 -9.43
CA TYR A 179 37.74 15.05 -8.99
C TYR A 179 38.63 14.16 -9.85
N GLU A 180 39.40 13.29 -9.21
CA GLU A 180 40.17 12.23 -9.86
C GLU A 180 39.35 10.93 -9.86
N GLU A 181 39.09 10.37 -11.05
CA GLU A 181 38.33 9.14 -11.18
C GLU A 181 39.19 7.93 -10.81
N VAL A 182 38.68 7.07 -9.93
CA VAL A 182 39.33 5.82 -9.51
C VAL A 182 38.44 4.63 -9.87
N ILE A 183 39.06 3.47 -10.07
CA ILE A 183 38.35 2.21 -10.38
C ILE A 183 38.76 1.17 -9.34
N THR A 184 37.77 0.59 -8.66
CA THR A 184 37.98 -0.46 -7.65
C THR A 184 37.29 -1.76 -8.06
N PRO A 185 37.77 -2.93 -7.59
CA PRO A 185 37.04 -4.19 -7.77
C PRO A 185 35.61 -4.12 -7.21
N ASN A 186 34.65 -4.80 -7.85
CA ASN A 186 33.27 -4.91 -7.34
C ASN A 186 33.15 -5.93 -6.18
N MET A 187 34.14 -6.81 -6.02
CA MET A 187 34.17 -7.83 -4.99
C MET A 187 35.44 -7.68 -4.15
N HIS A 188 35.29 -7.73 -2.84
CA HIS A 188 36.37 -7.63 -1.87
C HIS A 188 36.40 -8.87 -0.97
N ASN A 189 37.52 -9.08 -0.28
CA ASN A 189 37.63 -10.13 0.74
C ASN A 189 36.67 -9.81 1.90
N LEU A 190 36.00 -10.83 2.43
CA LEU A 190 35.05 -10.70 3.55
C LEU A 190 35.73 -10.34 4.89
N LYS A 191 37.06 -10.42 4.98
CA LYS A 191 37.84 -9.98 6.13
C LYS A 191 37.92 -8.45 6.17
N LEU A 192 36.89 -7.81 6.73
CA LEU A 192 36.86 -6.44 7.23
C LEU A 192 36.28 -6.42 8.65
#